data_AF-A0AAJ1SP60-F1
#
_entry.id   AF-A0AAJ1SP60-F1
#
_cell.length_a   1.000
_cell.length_b   1.000
_cell.length_c   1.000
_cell.angle_alpha   90.00
_cell.angle_beta   90.00
_cell.angle_gamma   90.00
#
_symmetry.space_group_name_H-M   'P 1'
#
loop_
_entity.id
_entity.type
_entity.pdbx_description
1 polymer ?
#
loop_
_entity_poly.entity_id
_entity_poly.type
_entity_poly.pdbx_seq_one_letter_code
_entity_poly.pdbx_strand_id
1 'polypeptide(L)'
;PISITINQTKERFYFKIENPADMSSTSLAKLMKRGSSTKKNGGLGLYNFSKITDKYLNANYGIKYLKRTKMFVLELTIYEKSISKTV
;
A
#
# COMPACT_ATOMS: atom_id res chain seq x y z
N PRO A 1 -8.10 10.48 12.11
CA PRO A 1 -7.15 11.41 11.46
C PRO A 1 -6.27 10.64 10.48
N ILE A 2 -5.84 11.27 9.39
CA ILE A 2 -4.82 10.68 8.52
C ILE A 2 -3.47 10.86 9.22
N SER A 3 -2.68 9.80 9.30
CA SER A 3 -1.32 9.80 9.82
C SER A 3 -0.37 9.46 8.70
N ILE A 4 0.72 10.22 8.58
CA ILE A 4 1.77 10.00 7.59
C ILE A 4 3.09 9.88 8.34
N THR A 5 3.84 8.82 8.05
CA THR A 5 5.20 8.62 8.57
C THR A 5 6.15 8.56 7.38
N ILE A 6 7.19 9.39 7.44
CA ILE A 6 8.31 9.35 6.49
C ILE A 6 9.56 9.09 7.30
N ASN A 7 10.35 8.10 6.88
CA ASN A 7 11.61 7.77 7.52
C ASN A 7 12.63 7.42 6.45
N GLN A 8 13.70 8.20 6.38
CA GLN A 8 14.81 7.98 5.46
C GLN A 8 16.07 7.66 6.26
N THR A 9 16.79 6.64 5.79
CA THR A 9 18.06 6.18 6.35
C THR A 9 19.05 6.01 5.20
N LYS A 10 20.29 5.64 5.52
CA LYS A 10 21.29 5.27 4.50
C LYS A 10 20.97 3.97 3.75
N GLU A 11 19.99 3.18 4.21
CA GLU A 11 19.67 1.87 3.66
C GLU A 11 18.34 1.85 2.91
N ARG A 12 17.44 2.76 3.26
CA ARG A 12 16.07 2.80 2.73
C ARG A 12 15.37 4.13 2.93
N PHE A 13 14.44 4.40 2.03
CA PHE A 13 13.29 5.27 2.21
C PHE A 13 12.08 4.44 2.65
N TYR A 14 11.34 4.92 3.66
CA TYR A 14 10.09 4.33 4.12
C TYR A 14 9.01 5.40 4.20
N PHE A 15 7.86 5.06 3.64
CA PHE A 15 6.65 5.85 3.68
C PHE A 15 5.51 4.99 4.20
N LYS A 16 4.76 5.51 5.16
CA LYS A 16 3.52 4.91 5.64
C LYS A 16 2.43 5.95 5.69
N ILE A 17 1.25 5.56 5.21
CA ILE A 17 0.01 6.31 5.43
C ILE A 17 -0.99 5.41 6.15
N GLU A 18 -1.64 5.98 7.15
CA GLU A 18 -2.70 5.33 7.92
C GLU A 18 -3.91 6.25 7.94
N ASN A 19 -5.08 5.71 7.64
CA ASN A 19 -6.32 6.48 7.72
C ASN A 19 -7.47 5.61 8.24
N PRO A 20 -8.44 6.20 8.98
CA PRO A 20 -9.68 5.52 9.29
C PRO A 20 -10.36 5.07 8.00
N ALA A 21 -10.85 3.84 7.99
CA ALA A 21 -11.54 3.27 6.85
C ALA A 21 -12.66 2.34 7.32
N ASP A 22 -13.81 2.43 6.67
CA ASP A 22 -14.83 1.39 6.77
C ASP A 22 -14.65 0.41 5.60
N MET A 23 -14.39 -0.85 5.95
CA MET A 23 -14.23 -1.95 5.01
C MET A 23 -15.37 -2.97 5.08
N SER A 24 -16.50 -2.65 5.71
CA SER A 24 -17.66 -3.55 5.85
C SER A 24 -18.16 -4.14 4.53
N SER A 25 -18.06 -3.40 3.42
CA SER A 25 -18.58 -3.77 2.10
C SER A 25 -17.51 -4.25 1.10
N THR A 26 -16.25 -4.40 1.52
CA THR A 26 -15.15 -4.78 0.62
C THR A 26 -14.03 -5.56 1.33
N SER A 27 -13.04 -6.03 0.56
CA SER A 27 -11.86 -6.69 1.10
C SER A 27 -10.59 -6.14 0.44
N LEU A 28 -9.44 -6.28 1.10
CA LEU A 28 -8.16 -5.85 0.53
C LEU A 28 -7.87 -6.53 -0.82
N ALA A 29 -8.09 -7.85 -0.89
CA ALA A 29 -7.93 -8.60 -2.13
C ALA A 29 -8.82 -8.06 -3.27
N LYS A 30 -10.03 -7.60 -2.94
CA LYS A 30 -10.92 -6.96 -3.90
C LYS A 30 -10.44 -5.56 -4.28
N LEU A 31 -9.96 -4.75 -3.35
CA LEU A 31 -9.43 -3.40 -3.60
C LEU A 31 -8.16 -3.38 -4.47
N MET A 32 -7.37 -4.45 -4.45
CA MET A 32 -6.16 -4.57 -5.30
C MET A 32 -6.47 -4.93 -6.76
N LYS A 33 -7.70 -5.32 -7.09
CA LYS A 33 -8.09 -5.65 -8.48
C LYS A 33 -8.34 -4.38 -9.28
N ARG A 34 -7.86 -4.35 -10.52
CA ARG A 34 -8.18 -3.31 -11.50
C ARG A 34 -9.70 -3.15 -11.62
N GLY A 35 -10.20 -1.91 -11.65
CA GLY A 35 -11.64 -1.65 -11.81
C GLY A 35 -12.42 -1.63 -10.49
N SER A 36 -11.83 -2.14 -9.40
CA SER A 36 -12.57 -2.44 -8.18
C SER A 36 -12.64 -1.23 -7.25
N SER A 37 -13.83 -0.67 -7.11
CA SER A 37 -14.08 0.52 -6.29
C SER A 37 -15.53 0.53 -5.81
N THR A 38 -15.75 1.07 -4.61
CA THR A 38 -17.09 1.39 -4.11
C THR A 38 -17.59 2.76 -4.61
N LYS A 39 -16.71 3.54 -5.25
CA LYS A 39 -17.00 4.83 -5.91
C LYS A 39 -17.01 4.68 -7.43
N LYS A 40 -17.75 5.55 -8.14
CA LYS A 40 -17.98 5.49 -9.60
C LYS A 40 -16.71 5.48 -10.49
N ASN A 41 -15.54 5.91 -10.00
CA ASN A 41 -14.32 6.12 -10.81
C ASN A 41 -13.33 4.95 -10.79
N GLY A 42 -13.80 3.73 -11.06
CA GLY A 42 -12.99 2.65 -11.67
C GLY A 42 -11.80 2.06 -10.90
N GLY A 43 -11.51 2.45 -9.65
CA GLY A 43 -10.61 1.67 -8.76
C GLY A 43 -9.24 1.33 -9.35
N LEU A 44 -8.50 2.33 -9.83
CA LEU A 44 -7.19 2.12 -10.49
C LEU A 44 -5.98 2.43 -9.61
N GLY A 45 -6.16 3.23 -8.55
CA GLY A 45 -5.04 3.74 -7.75
C GLY A 45 -4.17 2.64 -7.14
N LEU A 46 -4.75 1.74 -6.34
CA LEU A 46 -4.01 0.66 -5.68
C LEU A 46 -3.46 -0.38 -6.66
N TYR A 47 -4.22 -0.68 -7.72
CA TYR A 47 -3.75 -1.58 -8.77
C TYR A 47 -2.54 -1.01 -9.53
N ASN A 48 -2.57 0.27 -9.90
CA ASN A 48 -1.44 0.90 -10.57
C ASN A 48 -0.25 1.05 -9.63
N PHE A 49 -0.50 1.38 -8.36
CA PHE A 49 0.54 1.45 -7.34
C PHE A 49 1.30 0.12 -7.23
N SER A 50 0.61 -1.02 -7.11
CA SER A 50 1.29 -2.32 -7.05
C SER A 50 2.07 -2.61 -8.32
N LYS A 51 1.49 -2.36 -9.51
CA LYS A 51 2.18 -2.55 -10.78
C LYS A 51 3.40 -1.66 -10.96
N ILE A 52 3.42 -0.45 -10.39
CA ILE A 52 4.59 0.42 -10.39
C ILE A 52 5.65 -0.18 -9.46
N THR A 53 5.30 -0.51 -8.21
CA THR A 53 6.26 -1.06 -7.25
C THR A 53 6.86 -2.39 -7.71
N ASP A 54 6.08 -3.24 -8.37
CA ASP A 54 6.54 -4.54 -8.90
C ASP A 54 7.68 -4.40 -9.92
N LYS A 55 7.73 -3.28 -10.66
CA LYS A 55 8.79 -3.00 -11.65
C LYS A 55 10.16 -2.75 -11.04
N TYR A 56 10.22 -2.43 -9.75
CA TYR A 56 11.47 -2.09 -9.07
C TYR A 56 11.91 -3.25 -8.18
N LEU A 57 13.16 -3.70 -8.38
CA LEU A 57 13.76 -4.80 -7.61
C LEU A 57 14.16 -4.37 -6.20
N ASN A 58 14.21 -3.08 -5.93
CA ASN A 58 14.56 -2.49 -4.64
C ASN A 58 13.35 -1.88 -3.93
N ALA A 59 12.12 -2.15 -4.38
CA ALA A 59 10.92 -1.62 -3.76
C ALA A 59 9.96 -2.74 -3.33
N ASN A 60 9.34 -2.55 -2.17
CA ASN A 60 8.31 -3.41 -1.65
C ASN A 60 7.20 -2.58 -0.99
N TYR A 61 5.98 -3.10 -0.97
CA TYR A 61 4.86 -2.44 -0.32
C TYR A 61 4.04 -3.42 0.52
N GLY A 62 3.39 -2.89 1.55
CA GLY A 62 2.45 -3.61 2.41
C GLY A 62 1.12 -2.86 2.44
N ILE A 63 0.01 -3.60 2.35
CA ILE A 63 -1.32 -3.03 2.56
C ILE A 63 -2.06 -3.90 3.57
N LYS A 64 -2.61 -3.28 4.60
CA LYS A 64 -3.34 -3.97 5.67
C LYS A 64 -4.52 -3.16 6.18
N TYR A 65 -5.47 -3.85 6.80
CA TYR A 65 -6.60 -3.25 7.50
C TYR A 65 -6.59 -3.72 8.94
N LEU A 66 -6.38 -2.78 9.86
CA LEU A 66 -6.34 -3.03 11.30
C LEU A 66 -7.76 -3.02 11.85
N LYS A 67 -8.39 -4.20 11.92
CA LYS A 67 -9.81 -4.35 12.33
C LYS A 67 -10.12 -3.70 13.69
N ARG A 68 -9.24 -3.84 14.68
CA ARG A 68 -9.44 -3.32 16.03
C ARG A 68 -9.52 -1.80 16.07
N THR A 69 -8.71 -1.12 15.24
CA THR A 69 -8.65 0.35 15.18
C THR A 69 -9.38 0.93 13.98
N LYS A 70 -9.95 0.08 13.10
CA LYS A 70 -10.58 0.44 11.83
C LYS A 70 -9.70 1.33 10.95
N MET A 71 -8.41 0.99 10.86
CA MET A 71 -7.43 1.75 10.09
C MET A 71 -7.02 0.99 8.83
N PHE A 72 -7.10 1.65 7.67
CA PHE A 72 -6.37 1.24 6.48
C PHE A 72 -4.94 1.73 6.58
N VAL A 73 -3.99 0.87 6.20
CA VAL A 73 -2.56 1.17 6.25
C VAL A 73 -1.92 0.77 4.92
N LEU A 74 -1.16 1.68 4.34
CA LEU A 74 -0.27 1.43 3.21
C LEU A 74 1.15 1.79 3.62
N GLU A 75 2.07 0.87 3.37
CA GLU A 75 3.50 0.98 3.63
C GLU A 75 4.24 0.81 2.30
N LEU A 76 5.22 1.66 2.05
CA LEU A 76 6.15 1.57 0.93
C LEU A 76 7.57 1.63 1.50
N THR A 77 8.40 0.67 1.11
CA THR A 77 9.83 0.69 1.40
C THR A 77 10.61 0.63 0.10
N ILE A 78 11.52 1.57 -0.09
CA ILE A 78 12.46 1.60 -1.21
C ILE A 78 13.85 1.49 -0.59
N TYR A 79 14.57 0.44 -0.94
CA TYR A 79 15.91 0.15 -0.45
C TYR A 79 16.96 0.75 -1.38
N GLU A 80 18.10 1.16 -0.84
CA GLU A 80 19.24 1.64 -1.64
C GLU A 80 19.85 0.52 -2.51
N LYS A 81 19.70 -0.74 -2.07
CA LYS A 81 20.14 -1.93 -2.81
C LYS A 81 18.95 -2.82 -3.17
N SER A 82 19.10 -3.60 -4.25
CA SER A 82 18.10 -4.59 -4.66
C SER A 82 17.83 -5.61 -3.55
N ILE A 83 16.56 -5.94 -3.35
CA ILE A 83 16.13 -7.01 -2.44
C ILE A 83 15.94 -8.27 -3.29
N SER A 84 16.47 -9.42 -2.84
CA SER A 84 16.04 -10.70 -3.42
C SER A 84 14.56 -10.88 -3.11
N LYS A 85 13.71 -10.78 -4.14
CA LYS A 85 12.29 -11.13 -4.02
C LYS A 85 12.21 -12.65 -4.06
N THR A 86 12.13 -13.31 -2.91
CA THR A 86 11.74 -14.72 -2.85
C THR A 86 10.28 -14.79 -3.30
N VAL A 87 10.03 -15.39 -4.46
CA VAL A 87 8.70 -15.64 -5.03
C VAL A 87 8.00 -16.75 -4.26
#